data_AF-A0AAV4C882-F1
#
_entry.id   AF-A0AAV4C882-F1
#
_cell.length_a   1.000
_cell.length_b   1.000
_cell.length_c   1.000
_cell.angle_alpha   90.00
_cell.angle_beta   90.00
_cell.angle_gamma   90.00
#
_symmetry.space_group_name_H-M   'P 1'
#
loop_
_entity.id
_entity.type
_entity.pdbx_description
1 polymer ?
#
loop_
_entity_poly.entity_id
_entity_poly.type
_entity_poly.pdbx_seq_one_letter_code
_entity_poly.pdbx_strand_id
1 'polypeptide(L)'
;MFIHISFVWIHAHVGIQGNENVDKLAKAALNKASYSGKLICWFDLKSKVNAYIHTVWQENWDAEGANKLHKVLPKLGEDLSKRGEGAGRKWKMVK
;
A
#
# COMPACT_ATOMS: atom_id res chain seq x y z
N MET A 1 -31.91 -6.37 -40.77
CA MET A 1 -32.69 -6.15 -39.53
C MET A 1 -31.97 -5.06 -38.75
N PHE A 2 -32.53 -3.86 -38.66
CA PHE A 2 -31.91 -2.74 -37.96
C PHE A 2 -32.56 -2.59 -36.58
N ILE A 3 -31.74 -2.50 -35.54
CA ILE A 3 -32.20 -2.29 -34.16
C ILE A 3 -32.13 -0.79 -33.90
N HIS A 4 -33.27 -0.22 -33.47
CA HIS A 4 -33.34 1.16 -33.03
C HIS A 4 -33.28 1.20 -31.49
N ILE A 5 -32.32 1.96 -30.97
CA ILE A 5 -32.10 2.12 -29.53
C ILE A 5 -32.37 3.57 -29.16
N SER A 6 -33.14 3.78 -28.10
CA SER A 6 -33.43 5.12 -27.56
C SER A 6 -33.12 5.15 -26.07
N PHE A 7 -32.42 6.20 -25.65
CA PHE A 7 -32.10 6.43 -24.25
C PHE A 7 -33.11 7.41 -23.67
N VAL A 8 -33.69 7.06 -22.53
CA VAL A 8 -34.66 7.90 -21.81
C VAL A 8 -34.22 8.02 -20.36
N TRP A 9 -34.34 9.21 -19.80
CA TRP A 9 -34.09 9.43 -18.38
C TRP A 9 -35.39 9.26 -17.59
N ILE A 10 -35.33 8.43 -16.55
CA ILE A 10 -36.48 8.09 -15.71
C ILE A 10 -36.12 8.46 -14.28
N HIS A 11 -37.00 9.21 -13.63
CA HIS A 11 -36.87 9.58 -12.24
C HIS A 11 -36.88 8.32 -11.35
N ALA A 12 -35.96 8.26 -10.38
CA ALA A 12 -35.90 7.16 -9.43
C ALA A 12 -37.14 7.16 -8.50
N HIS A 13 -37.58 5.96 -8.10
CA HIS A 13 -38.64 5.77 -7.09
C HIS A 13 -40.04 6.35 -7.44
N VAL A 14 -40.38 6.43 -8.71
CA VAL A 14 -41.72 6.89 -9.17
C VAL A 14 -42.71 5.72 -9.34
N GLY A 15 -42.45 4.55 -8.74
CA GLY A 15 -43.37 3.41 -8.81
C GLY A 15 -43.30 2.59 -10.11
N ILE A 16 -42.33 2.86 -10.99
CA ILE A 16 -42.15 2.08 -12.21
C ILE A 16 -41.50 0.73 -11.86
N GLN A 17 -42.31 -0.32 -11.84
CA GLN A 17 -41.93 -1.66 -11.39
C GLN A 17 -40.63 -2.18 -12.01
N GLY A 18 -40.42 -1.97 -13.32
CA GLY A 18 -39.20 -2.40 -14.01
C GLY A 18 -37.94 -1.69 -13.49
N ASN A 19 -38.02 -0.36 -13.29
CA ASN A 19 -36.92 0.44 -12.78
C ASN A 19 -36.58 0.06 -11.33
N GLU A 20 -37.61 -0.16 -10.50
CA GLU A 20 -37.42 -0.57 -9.10
C GLU A 20 -36.83 -1.98 -8.97
N ASN A 21 -37.23 -2.90 -9.85
CA ASN A 21 -36.68 -4.25 -9.87
C ASN A 21 -35.19 -4.23 -10.26
N VAL A 22 -34.83 -3.43 -11.27
CA VAL A 22 -33.43 -3.24 -11.68
C VAL A 22 -32.61 -2.62 -10.54
N ASP A 23 -33.13 -1.60 -9.86
CA ASP A 23 -32.48 -0.99 -8.69
C ASP A 23 -32.27 -1.97 -7.54
N LYS A 24 -33.29 -2.77 -7.20
CA LYS A 24 -33.20 -3.82 -6.18
C LYS A 24 -32.14 -4.87 -6.53
N LEU A 25 -32.10 -5.31 -7.79
CA LEU A 25 -31.12 -6.29 -8.27
C LEU A 25 -29.70 -5.72 -8.28
N ALA A 26 -29.52 -4.46 -8.70
CA ALA A 26 -28.23 -3.78 -8.66
C ALA A 26 -27.69 -3.68 -7.23
N LYS A 27 -28.57 -3.30 -6.26
CA LYS A 27 -28.23 -3.27 -4.83
C LYS A 27 -27.88 -4.66 -4.28
N ALA A 28 -28.61 -5.70 -4.67
CA ALA A 28 -28.30 -7.07 -4.27
C ALA A 28 -26.95 -7.56 -4.85
N ALA A 29 -26.61 -7.15 -6.08
CA ALA A 29 -25.35 -7.50 -6.73
C ALA A 29 -24.14 -6.86 -6.03
N LEU A 30 -24.26 -5.61 -5.57
CA LEU A 30 -23.23 -4.95 -4.75
C LEU A 30 -22.93 -5.75 -3.47
N ASN A 31 -23.97 -6.25 -2.79
CA ASN A 31 -23.81 -7.05 -1.58
C ASN A 31 -23.20 -8.43 -1.87
N LYS A 32 -23.43 -8.99 -3.07
CA LYS A 32 -22.89 -10.30 -3.48
C LYS A 32 -21.42 -10.23 -3.90
N ALA A 33 -20.94 -9.09 -4.40
CA ALA A 33 -19.53 -8.88 -4.75
C ALA A 33 -18.59 -8.87 -3.53
N SER A 34 -19.13 -8.83 -2.30
CA SER A 34 -18.35 -8.82 -1.07
C SER A 34 -17.89 -10.22 -0.62
N TYR A 35 -18.20 -11.28 -1.37
CA TYR A 35 -17.85 -12.65 -1.01
C TYR A 35 -17.00 -13.32 -2.10
N SER A 36 -15.68 -13.25 -1.94
CA SER A 36 -14.73 -14.36 -2.08
C SER A 36 -13.39 -13.84 -2.61
N GLY A 37 -12.44 -13.84 -1.70
CA GLY A 37 -11.08 -13.44 -1.95
C GLY A 37 -10.53 -13.03 -0.62
N LYS A 38 -10.30 -14.03 0.24
CA LYS A 38 -9.57 -13.95 1.51
C LYS A 38 -8.65 -12.73 1.47
N LEU A 39 -9.08 -11.64 2.10
CA LEU A 39 -8.23 -10.48 2.26
C LEU A 39 -7.09 -11.03 3.13
N ILE A 40 -5.97 -11.39 2.51
CA ILE A 40 -4.72 -11.28 3.22
C ILE A 40 -4.71 -9.80 3.55
N CYS A 41 -5.02 -9.48 4.81
CA CYS A 41 -5.10 -8.09 5.22
C CYS A 41 -3.74 -7.52 4.86
N TRP A 42 -3.74 -6.37 4.16
CA TRP A 42 -2.53 -5.73 3.68
C TRP A 42 -1.45 -5.60 4.78
N PHE A 43 -1.90 -5.55 6.04
CA PHE A 43 -1.10 -5.62 7.26
C PHE A 43 -0.18 -6.84 7.34
N ASP A 44 -0.69 -8.04 7.02
CA ASP A 44 0.08 -9.29 7.06
C ASP A 44 1.17 -9.35 5.98
N LEU A 45 0.95 -8.66 4.84
CA LEU A 45 1.94 -8.56 3.75
C LEU A 45 2.93 -7.43 3.98
N LYS A 46 2.53 -6.36 4.66
CA LYS A 46 3.36 -5.17 4.87
C LYS A 46 4.72 -5.53 5.49
N SER A 47 4.72 -6.38 6.53
CA SER A 47 5.94 -6.79 7.20
C SER A 47 6.87 -7.58 6.27
N LYS A 48 6.31 -8.51 5.47
CA LYS A 48 7.06 -9.33 4.50
C LYS A 48 7.63 -8.51 3.35
N VAL A 49 6.83 -7.59 2.81
CA VAL A 49 7.25 -6.68 1.72
C VAL A 49 8.37 -5.77 2.21
N ASN A 50 8.22 -5.17 3.39
CA ASN A 50 9.27 -4.33 3.97
C ASN A 50 10.54 -5.12 4.22
N ALA A 51 10.45 -6.34 4.77
CA ALA A 51 11.61 -7.20 4.98
C ALA A 51 12.33 -7.50 3.66
N TYR A 52 11.58 -7.84 2.60
CA TYR A 52 12.16 -8.07 1.28
C TYR A 52 12.86 -6.84 0.71
N ILE A 53 12.23 -5.66 0.79
CA ILE A 53 12.83 -4.39 0.34
C ILE A 53 14.13 -4.11 1.10
N HIS A 54 14.14 -4.30 2.42
CA HIS A 54 15.34 -4.12 3.24
C HIS A 54 16.47 -5.08 2.83
N THR A 55 16.16 -6.34 2.52
CA THR A 55 17.15 -7.29 2.02
C THR A 55 17.76 -6.84 0.70
N VAL A 56 16.93 -6.47 -0.28
CA VAL A 56 17.41 -6.01 -1.59
C VAL A 56 18.26 -4.75 -1.46
N TRP A 57 17.86 -3.83 -0.58
CA TRP A 57 18.64 -2.62 -0.32
C TRP A 57 19.99 -2.93 0.33
N GLN A 58 20.02 -3.86 1.28
CA GLN A 58 21.25 -4.30 1.92
C GLN A 58 22.19 -4.99 0.92
N GLU A 59 21.67 -5.85 0.05
CA GLU A 59 22.44 -6.52 -1.01
C GLU A 59 23.07 -5.50 -1.98
N ASN A 60 22.30 -4.51 -2.42
CA ASN A 60 22.81 -3.43 -3.26
C ASN A 60 23.86 -2.59 -2.52
N TRP A 61 23.65 -2.36 -1.23
CA TRP A 61 24.60 -1.61 -0.42
C TRP A 61 25.92 -2.36 -0.25
N ASP A 62 25.86 -3.67 -0.02
CA ASP A 62 27.03 -4.53 0.09
C ASP A 62 27.78 -4.70 -1.23
N ALA A 63 27.09 -4.58 -2.37
CA ALA A 63 27.73 -4.51 -3.68
C ALA A 63 28.56 -3.23 -3.87
N GLU A 64 28.21 -2.14 -3.17
CA GLU A 64 28.87 -0.84 -3.28
C GLU A 64 30.11 -0.72 -2.37
N GLY A 65 30.95 -1.75 -2.33
CA GLY A 65 32.10 -1.85 -1.41
C GLY A 65 33.21 -0.81 -1.60
N ALA A 66 33.21 -0.09 -2.73
CA ALA A 66 34.11 1.04 -2.97
C ALA A 66 33.62 2.34 -2.29
N ASN A 67 32.38 2.38 -1.82
CA ASN A 67 31.80 3.55 -1.19
C ASN A 67 32.38 3.77 0.21
N LYS A 68 32.91 4.98 0.45
CA LYS A 68 33.44 5.38 1.77
C LYS A 68 32.38 5.33 2.86
N LEU A 69 31.11 5.57 2.51
CA LEU A 69 29.99 5.50 3.45
C LEU A 69 29.66 4.07 3.88
N HIS A 70 29.84 3.08 3.00
CA HIS A 70 29.66 1.66 3.33
C HIS A 70 30.59 1.23 4.48
N LYS A 71 31.83 1.74 4.48
CA LYS A 71 32.79 1.50 5.56
C LYS A 71 32.34 2.05 6.91
N VAL A 72 31.57 3.13 6.93
CA VAL A 72 31.08 3.76 8.17
C VAL A 72 29.77 3.13 8.62
N LEU A 73 28.88 2.80 7.69
CA LEU A 73 27.58 2.21 7.95
C LEU A 73 27.39 1.00 7.03
N PRO A 74 27.94 -0.18 7.39
CA PRO A 74 27.83 -1.36 6.54
C PRO A 74 26.41 -1.96 6.54
N LYS A 75 25.63 -1.73 7.60
CA LYS A 75 24.25 -2.23 7.71
C LYS A 75 23.25 -1.10 7.66
N LEU A 76 22.31 -1.16 6.71
CA LEU A 76 21.24 -0.19 6.57
C LEU A 76 20.19 -0.38 7.68
N GLY A 77 19.70 0.73 8.22
CA GLY A 77 18.74 0.75 9.33
C GLY A 77 19.37 0.66 10.72
N GLU A 78 20.70 0.62 10.82
CA GLU A 78 21.39 0.71 12.12
C GLU A 78 21.41 2.16 12.61
N ASP A 79 21.05 2.35 13.88
CA ASP A 79 21.10 3.66 14.53
C ASP A 79 22.52 3.97 15.01
N LEU A 80 23.20 4.86 14.27
CA LEU A 80 24.56 5.29 14.57
C LEU A 80 24.67 6.10 15.87
N SER A 81 23.58 6.68 16.40
CA SER A 81 23.65 7.43 17.66
C SER A 81 23.95 6.52 18.85
N LYS A 82 23.58 5.24 18.76
CA LYS A 82 23.81 4.23 19.81
C LYS A 82 25.22 3.65 19.81
N ARG A 83 25.95 3.79 18.70
CA ARG A 83 27.30 3.23 18.54
C ARG A 83 28.37 3.99 19.37
N GLY A 84 28.02 5.13 19.95
CA GLY A 84 28.93 6.07 20.63
C GLY A 84 28.79 6.19 22.15
N GLU A 85 27.92 5.42 22.82
CA GLU A 85 27.68 5.57 24.28
C GLU A 85 28.86 5.12 25.17
N GLY A 86 29.98 4.71 24.58
CA GLY A 86 31.24 4.38 25.29
C GLY A 86 32.31 5.49 25.33
N ALA A 87 32.13 6.63 24.64
CA ALA A 87 33.12 7.70 24.69
C ALA A 87 32.46 9.08 24.60
N GLY A 88 32.41 9.77 25.75
CA GLY A 88 31.85 11.10 25.89
C GLY A 88 32.37 12.08 24.83
N ARG A 89 31.49 12.43 23.89
CA ARG A 89 31.62 13.65 23.09
C ARG A 89 30.30 14.40 23.14
N LYS A 90 30.19 15.26 24.16
CA LYS A 90 29.24 16.37 24.17
C LYS A 90 29.64 17.34 23.06
N TRP A 91 28.88 17.38 21.98
CA TRP A 91 28.98 18.47 21.00
C TRP A 91 28.41 19.72 21.65
N LYS A 92 29.27 20.70 21.97
CA LYS A 92 28.83 22.06 22.29
C LYS A 92 28.65 22.81 20.96
N MET A 93 27.43 23.28 20.70
CA MET A 93 27.22 24.34 19.70
C MET A 93 28.01 25.57 20.15
N VAL A 94 28.97 25.97 19.34
CA VAL A 94 29.60 27.29 19.46
C VAL A 94 28.65 28.26 18.75
N LYS A 95 28.13 29.23 19.51
CA LYS A 95 27.39 30.38 18.95
C LYS A 95 28.36 31.34 18.29
#